data_AF-A0A8S3IGC2-F1
#
_entry.id   AF-A0A8S3IGC2-F1
#
_cell.length_a   1.000
_cell.length_b   1.000
_cell.length_c   1.000
_cell.angle_alpha   90.00
_cell.angle_beta   90.00
_cell.angle_gamma   90.00
#
_symmetry.space_group_name_H-M   'P 1'
#
loop_
_entity.id
_entity.type
_entity.pdbx_description
1 polymer ?
#
loop_
_entity_poly.entity_id
_entity_poly.type
_entity_poly.pdbx_seq_one_letter_code
_entity_poly.pdbx_strand_id
1 'polypeptide(L)'
;IELATNAYPYSNCRSDFDVMSRIVTEDSPQLPAQLLFSDDFRSFVNMCLIKNYKQRPKYAELMIQPFFVQSREQPVDLAGWYNDVTTTAINKPRR
;
A
#
# COMPACT_ATOMS: atom_id res chain seq x y z
N ILE A 1 -1.31 -0.11 1.04
CA ILE A 1 -1.45 -0.97 2.24
C ILE A 1 -1.93 -2.36 1.83
N GLU A 2 -3.12 -2.47 1.23
CA GLU A 2 -3.71 -3.76 0.85
C GLU A 2 -2.75 -4.71 0.11
N LEU A 3 -2.10 -4.25 -0.96
CA LEU A 3 -1.14 -5.06 -1.71
C LEU A 3 0.08 -5.48 -0.88
N ALA A 4 0.52 -4.64 0.05
CA ALA A 4 1.66 -4.93 0.90
C ALA A 4 1.30 -5.95 2.00
N THR A 5 0.07 -5.92 2.50
CA THR A 5 -0.41 -6.79 3.59
C THR A 5 -1.21 -8.00 3.11
N ASN A 6 -1.52 -8.08 1.81
CA ASN A 6 -2.48 -9.03 1.22
C ASN A 6 -3.84 -9.03 1.94
N ALA A 7 -4.23 -7.89 2.50
CA ALA A 7 -5.43 -7.75 3.32
C ALA A 7 -6.02 -6.36 3.17
N TYR A 8 -7.29 -6.30 2.77
CA TYR A 8 -8.03 -5.04 2.66
C TYR A 8 -8.18 -4.38 4.05
N PRO A 9 -7.77 -3.10 4.23
CA PRO A 9 -7.75 -2.45 5.55
C PRO A 9 -9.10 -2.37 6.26
N TYR A 10 -10.21 -2.40 5.51
CA TYR A 10 -11.57 -2.30 6.04
C TYR A 10 -12.36 -3.60 5.91
N SER A 11 -11.69 -4.76 5.91
CA SER A 11 -12.28 -6.09 5.68
C SER A 11 -13.40 -6.49 6.65
N ASN A 12 -13.50 -5.85 7.83
CA ASN A 12 -14.53 -6.12 8.83
C ASN A 12 -15.83 -5.31 8.63
N CYS A 13 -15.93 -4.51 7.56
CA CYS A 13 -17.12 -3.73 7.25
C CYS A 13 -18.16 -4.57 6.49
N ARG A 14 -19.44 -4.39 6.82
CA ARG A 14 -20.54 -5.17 6.19
C ARG A 14 -21.16 -4.46 4.99
N SER A 15 -20.96 -3.15 4.89
CA SER A 15 -21.47 -2.31 3.81
C SER A 15 -20.49 -1.19 3.45
N ASP A 16 -20.65 -0.62 2.25
CA ASP A 16 -19.88 0.56 1.83
C ASP A 16 -20.12 1.75 2.76
N PHE A 17 -21.32 1.88 3.32
CA PHE A 17 -21.62 2.92 4.30
C PHE A 17 -20.76 2.78 5.56
N ASP A 18 -20.56 1.57 6.05
CA ASP A 18 -19.68 1.31 7.20
C ASP A 18 -18.24 1.70 6.87
N VAL A 19 -17.76 1.39 5.67
CA VAL A 19 -16.41 1.77 5.21
C VAL A 19 -16.27 3.29 5.21
N MET A 20 -17.22 4.01 4.61
CA MET A 20 -17.20 5.47 4.56
C MET A 20 -17.23 6.09 5.96
N SER A 21 -18.06 5.53 6.86
CA SER A 21 -18.12 5.94 8.26
C SER A 21 -16.77 5.78 8.95
N ARG A 22 -16.08 4.65 8.78
CA ARG A 22 -14.75 4.41 9.35
C ARG A 22 -13.68 5.32 8.77
N ILE A 23 -13.68 5.54 7.46
CA ILE A 23 -12.74 6.48 6.81
C ILE A 23 -12.84 7.87 7.44
N VAL A 24 -14.07 8.31 7.75
CA VAL A 24 -14.30 9.62 8.36
C VAL A 24 -13.96 9.62 9.85
N THR A 25 -14.31 8.57 10.59
CA THR A 25 -14.25 8.57 12.07
C THR A 25 -12.98 7.98 12.67
N GLU A 26 -12.45 6.90 12.09
CA GLU A 26 -11.27 6.18 12.61
C GLU A 26 -9.96 6.76 12.06
N ASP A 27 -8.83 6.46 12.70
CA ASP A 27 -7.52 6.82 12.19
C ASP A 27 -7.23 6.15 10.85
N SER A 28 -6.43 6.80 10.02
CA SER A 28 -6.03 6.25 8.73
C SER A 28 -5.29 4.92 8.91
N PRO A 29 -5.57 3.90 8.08
CA PRO A 29 -4.88 2.63 8.18
C PRO A 29 -3.38 2.83 7.99
N GLN A 30 -2.58 2.09 8.74
CA GLN A 30 -1.12 2.15 8.71
C GLN A 30 -0.56 0.79 8.32
N LEU A 31 0.68 0.75 7.83
CA LEU A 31 1.37 -0.53 7.63
C LEU A 31 1.61 -1.21 8.99
N PRO A 32 1.26 -2.49 9.16
CA PRO A 32 1.40 -3.18 10.45
C PRO A 32 2.86 -3.17 10.93
N ALA A 33 3.09 -2.86 12.21
CA ALA A 33 4.44 -2.75 12.78
C ALA A 33 5.19 -4.10 12.77
N GLN A 34 4.45 -5.22 12.84
CA GLN A 34 5.00 -6.57 12.82
C GLN A 34 5.59 -7.00 11.46
N LEU A 35 5.25 -6.31 10.37
CA LEU A 35 5.79 -6.62 9.05
C LEU A 35 7.07 -5.83 8.80
N LEU A 36 8.08 -6.47 8.22
CA LEU A 36 9.38 -5.86 7.94
C LEU A 36 9.33 -5.00 6.68
N PHE A 37 8.68 -3.84 6.78
CA PHE A 37 8.73 -2.79 5.77
C PHE A 37 9.75 -1.72 6.14
N SER A 38 10.41 -1.14 5.15
CA SER A 38 11.33 -0.02 5.36
C SER A 38 10.60 1.20 5.93
N ASP A 39 11.32 1.99 6.73
CA ASP A 39 10.78 3.23 7.31
C ASP A 39 10.41 4.25 6.24
N ASP A 40 11.17 4.30 5.14
CA ASP A 40 10.86 5.13 3.97
C ASP A 40 9.51 4.74 3.36
N PHE A 41 9.22 3.44 3.22
CA PHE A 41 7.93 2.98 2.69
C PHE A 41 6.78 3.29 3.66
N ARG A 42 6.99 3.10 4.96
CA ARG A 42 6.03 3.46 6.01
C ARG A 42 5.70 4.94 5.98
N SER A 43 6.73 5.78 5.97
CA SER A 43 6.61 7.23 5.89
C SER A 43 5.83 7.66 4.63
N PHE A 44 6.19 7.12 3.46
CA PHE A 44 5.52 7.41 2.20
C PHE A 44 4.03 7.04 2.21
N VAL A 45 3.68 5.86 2.72
CA VAL A 45 2.27 5.44 2.85
C VAL A 45 1.51 6.35 3.81
N ASN A 46 2.13 6.76 4.92
CA ASN A 46 1.51 7.64 5.91
C ASN A 46 1.24 9.02 5.32
N MET A 47 2.16 9.55 4.51
CA MET A 47 1.96 10.80 3.77
C MET A 47 0.74 10.73 2.83
N CYS A 48 0.59 9.64 2.08
CA CYS A 48 -0.55 9.42 1.19
C CYS A 48 -1.89 9.37 1.94
N LEU A 49 -1.88 8.94 3.21
CA LEU A 49 -3.08 8.69 4.00
C LEU A 49 -3.37 9.77 5.05
N ILE A 50 -2.73 10.95 4.97
CA ILE A 50 -3.07 12.09 5.81
C ILE A 50 -4.54 12.48 5.58
N LYS A 51 -5.38 12.41 6.62
CA LYS A 51 -6.84 12.69 6.52
C LYS A 51 -7.12 14.13 6.13
N ASN A 52 -6.40 15.08 6.73
CA ASN A 52 -6.54 16.49 6.40
C ASN A 52 -5.99 16.76 5.00
N TYR A 53 -6.88 16.95 4.03
CA TYR A 53 -6.51 17.17 2.63
C TYR A 53 -5.60 18.39 2.42
N LYS A 54 -5.64 19.39 3.31
CA LYS A 54 -4.77 20.59 3.23
C LYS A 54 -3.31 20.29 3.63
N GLN A 55 -3.11 19.25 4.44
CA GLN A 55 -1.79 18.79 4.89
C GLN A 55 -1.25 17.62 4.06
N ARG A 56 -2.12 16.99 3.26
CA ARG A 56 -1.72 15.86 2.41
C ARG A 56 -0.84 16.37 1.26
N PRO A 57 0.40 15.85 1.13
CA PRO A 57 1.32 16.31 0.08
C PRO A 57 0.80 16.00 -1.31
N LYS A 58 1.12 16.88 -2.26
CA LYS A 58 0.83 16.67 -3.69
C LYS A 58 1.93 15.85 -4.36
N TYR A 59 1.73 15.49 -5.62
CA TYR A 59 2.69 14.65 -6.37
C TYR A 59 4.12 15.18 -6.37
N ALA A 60 4.31 16.49 -6.55
CA ALA A 60 5.65 17.08 -6.53
C ALA A 60 6.40 16.81 -5.21
N GLU A 61 5.69 16.83 -4.08
CA GLU A 61 6.25 16.57 -2.75
C GLU A 61 6.42 15.06 -2.49
N LEU A 62 5.56 14.21 -3.07
CA LEU A 62 5.68 12.75 -2.97
C LEU A 62 6.85 12.21 -3.82
N MET A 63 7.09 12.79 -5.00
CA MET A 63 8.14 12.33 -5.92
C MET A 63 9.56 12.59 -5.43
N ILE A 64 9.73 13.50 -4.47
CA ILE A 64 11.03 13.77 -3.85
C ILE A 64 11.26 12.92 -2.58
N GLN A 65 10.28 12.12 -2.16
CA GLN A 65 10.45 11.28 -0.97
C GLN A 65 11.46 10.16 -1.22
N PRO A 66 12.25 9.77 -0.20
CA PRO A 66 13.28 8.74 -0.35
C PRO A 66 12.77 7.45 -0.98
N PHE A 67 11.60 6.97 -0.53
CA PHE A 67 10.97 5.77 -1.09
C PHE A 67 10.77 5.85 -2.60
N PHE A 68 10.26 6.99 -3.11
CA PHE A 68 9.98 7.15 -4.54
C PHE A 68 11.27 7.22 -5.35
N VAL A 69 12.25 8.01 -4.89
CA VAL A 69 13.53 8.20 -5.59
C VAL A 69 14.30 6.88 -5.66
N GLN A 70 14.43 6.18 -4.53
CA GLN A 70 15.10 4.87 -4.48
C GLN A 70 14.39 3.85 -5.37
N SER A 71 13.06 3.77 -5.32
CA SER A 71 12.29 2.82 -6.15
C SER A 71 12.43 3.10 -7.65
N ARG A 72 12.67 4.36 -8.04
CA ARG A 72 12.88 4.75 -9.44
C ARG A 72 14.27 4.34 -9.94
N GLU A 73 15.27 4.41 -9.08
CA GLU A 73 16.68 4.17 -9.43
C GLU A 73 17.08 2.70 -9.26
N GLN A 74 16.40 1.96 -8.39
CA GLN A 74 16.67 0.55 -8.19
C GLN A 74 16.22 -0.28 -9.39
N PRO A 75 17.13 -1.03 -10.04
CA PRO A 75 16.75 -1.98 -11.08
C PRO A 75 16.01 -3.15 -10.44
N VAL A 76 14.71 -3.25 -10.70
CA VAL A 76 13.85 -4.37 -10.28
C VAL A 76 13.35 -5.09 -11.52
N ASP A 77 13.64 -6.38 -11.63
CA ASP A 77 13.11 -7.22 -12.71
C ASP A 77 11.64 -7.58 -12.46
N LEU A 78 10.75 -6.62 -12.75
CA LEU A 78 9.31 -6.80 -12.64
C LEU A 78 8.78 -7.83 -13.64
N ALA A 79 9.41 -7.95 -14.82
CA ALA A 79 8.97 -8.86 -15.87
C ALA A 79 9.26 -10.32 -15.49
N GLY A 80 10.46 -10.61 -15.01
CA GLY A 80 10.83 -11.93 -14.49
C GLY A 80 9.92 -12.33 -13.32
N TRP A 81 9.78 -11.46 -12.33
CA TRP A 81 8.89 -11.72 -11.19
C TRP A 81 7.45 -12.00 -11.62
N TYR A 82 6.91 -11.23 -12.57
CA TYR A 82 5.55 -11.44 -13.06
C TYR A 82 5.37 -12.81 -13.75
N ASN A 83 6.33 -13.22 -14.57
CA ASN A 83 6.32 -14.53 -15.23
C ASN A 83 6.37 -15.68 -14.22
N ASP A 84 7.19 -15.54 -13.16
CA ASP A 84 7.31 -16.54 -12.10
C ASP A 84 6.01 -16.68 -11.31
N VAL A 85 5.42 -15.55 -10.90
CA VAL A 85 4.17 -15.55 -10.14
C VAL A 85 3.01 -16.09 -10.95
N THR A 86 2.89 -15.71 -12.23
CA THR A 86 1.82 -16.20 -13.11
C THR A 86 1.95 -17.68 -13.42
N THR A 87 3.15 -18.17 -13.71
CA THR A 87 3.41 -19.61 -13.90
C THR A 87 3.06 -20.41 -12.65
N THR A 88 3.45 -19.91 -11.48
CA THR A 88 3.11 -20.55 -10.19
C THR A 88 1.61 -20.56 -9.93
N ALA A 89 0.91 -19.47 -10.24
CA ALA A 89 -0.54 -19.35 -10.06
C ALA A 89 -1.32 -20.29 -11.01
N ILE A 90 -0.86 -20.47 -12.25
CA ILE A 90 -1.46 -21.40 -13.24
C ILE A 90 -1.31 -22.85 -12.78
N ASN A 91 -0.17 -23.20 -12.17
CA ASN A 91 0.12 -24.56 -11.74
C ASN A 91 -0.52 -24.94 -10.39
N LYS A 92 -1.22 -24.01 -9.72
CA LYS A 92 -1.93 -24.28 -8.47
C LYS A 92 -3.28 -24.95 -8.80
N PRO A 93 -3.56 -26.18 -8.33
CA PRO A 93 -4.83 -26.84 -8.62
C PRO A 93 -5.98 -26.00 -8.08
N ARG A 94 -6.94 -25.67 -8.95
CA ARG A 94 -8.18 -24.98 -8.59
C ARG A 94 -8.95 -25.89 -7.63
N ARG A 95 -9.10 -25.45 -6.37
CA ARG A 95 -10.03 -26.05 -5.41
C ARG A 95 -11.46 -25.75 -5.81
#